data_AF-A0AAD5M2U1-F1
#
_entry.id   AF-A0AAD5M2U1-F1
#
_cell.length_a   1.000
_cell.length_b   1.000
_cell.length_c   1.000
_cell.angle_alpha   90.00
_cell.angle_beta   90.00
_cell.angle_gamma   90.00
#
_symmetry.space_group_name_H-M   'P 1'
#
loop_
_entity.id
_entity.type
_entity.pdbx_description
1 polymer ?
#
loop_
_entity_poly.entity_id
_entity_poly.type
_entity_poly.pdbx_seq_one_letter_code
_entity_poly.pdbx_strand_id
1 'polypeptide(L)'
;MPPKKKGKAPKKTKEELEEGAPPKKKGKAPKKTKEELEEERRLQEEEEARRRAEEERRLEEERRQREAEEARRREEEAKNRAAELERLATEHDATKLDLEGKAHRLADILRSQKEARDWDKYLACEPHPDAQVEGDMNSFLNSWLLDDSVDLGDVTAACDNALQVVTDLVYVSANATATNDTALTNQCSIFIDKIQRMVHEKIDFATAHILQYADEYTDTNSRSEVKMVSASNWVKLGLWINLLAKGSRNKRVDFTELGISVDLPKAAIMQSLALRFK
;
A
#
# COMPACT_ATOMS: atom_id res chain seq x y z
N MET A 1 27.21 16.98 21.74
CA MET A 1 28.68 16.99 21.87
C MET A 1 29.28 15.86 21.04
N PRO A 2 29.90 16.14 19.88
CA PRO A 2 30.84 15.25 19.24
C PRO A 2 32.28 15.80 19.39
N PRO A 3 33.32 14.97 19.58
CA PRO A 3 34.67 15.48 19.61
C PRO A 3 35.24 15.64 18.18
N LYS A 4 35.75 16.85 17.92
CA LYS A 4 36.61 17.21 16.79
C LYS A 4 38.03 16.69 17.01
N LYS A 5 38.65 16.09 15.98
CA LYS A 5 40.10 16.15 15.64
C LYS A 5 40.17 15.88 14.13
N LYS A 6 40.58 16.75 13.20
CA LYS A 6 41.72 17.69 13.03
C LYS A 6 43.10 17.07 13.21
N GLY A 7 43.83 17.07 12.09
CA GLY A 7 45.29 16.91 11.98
C GLY A 7 45.72 15.45 11.85
N LYS A 8 46.83 15.12 11.20
CA LYS A 8 47.87 15.88 10.51
C LYS A 8 48.79 14.79 9.92
N ALA A 9 49.50 15.14 8.84
CA ALA A 9 50.50 14.31 8.16
C ALA A 9 51.46 13.51 9.07
N PRO A 10 52.02 12.40 8.57
CA PRO A 10 53.41 12.01 8.85
C PRO A 10 54.31 12.70 7.80
N LYS A 11 55.22 13.65 8.11
CA LYS A 11 56.50 13.50 8.82
C LYS A 11 57.18 12.17 8.46
N LYS A 12 58.03 12.14 7.41
CA LYS A 12 59.46 12.50 7.40
C LYS A 12 60.23 11.98 8.61
N THR A 13 61.16 11.08 8.33
CA THR A 13 62.55 11.08 8.82
C THR A 13 63.36 10.26 7.80
N LYS A 14 64.40 10.78 7.12
CA LYS A 14 65.71 11.25 7.64
C LYS A 14 66.35 10.14 8.48
N GLU A 15 67.59 9.73 8.35
CA GLU A 15 68.82 10.18 7.70
C GLU A 15 69.54 8.88 7.28
N GLU A 16 70.47 8.87 6.34
CA GLU A 16 71.92 9.06 6.55
C GLU A 16 72.54 8.67 5.19
N LEU A 17 73.47 9.35 4.52
CA LEU A 17 74.42 10.38 4.85
C LEU A 17 74.70 11.18 3.56
N GLU A 18 74.53 12.50 3.59
CA GLU A 18 75.31 13.43 2.75
C GLU A 18 75.31 14.82 3.42
N GLU A 19 76.36 15.09 4.19
CA GLU A 19 76.94 16.42 4.45
C GLU A 19 78.46 16.19 4.42
N GLY A 20 79.30 16.92 3.70
CA GLY A 20 79.25 18.33 3.37
C GLY A 20 80.50 19.00 3.95
N ALA A 21 81.67 18.78 3.32
CA ALA A 21 82.90 19.54 3.58
C ALA A 21 83.05 20.69 2.54
N PRO A 22 83.30 21.95 2.94
CA PRO A 22 83.61 23.06 2.02
C PRO A 22 85.05 23.63 2.23
N PRO A 23 85.54 24.61 1.44
CA PRO A 23 85.56 24.72 -0.02
C PRO A 23 86.95 25.10 -0.61
N LYS A 24 87.01 25.15 -1.96
CA LYS A 24 87.97 25.82 -2.88
C LYS A 24 89.21 25.04 -3.35
N LYS A 25 89.22 24.73 -4.65
CA LYS A 25 90.24 25.23 -5.61
C LYS A 25 89.71 25.16 -7.04
N LYS A 26 89.80 26.30 -7.75
CA LYS A 26 89.47 26.45 -9.17
C LYS A 26 90.36 25.51 -9.98
N GLY A 27 89.77 24.48 -10.58
CA GLY A 27 90.40 23.62 -11.57
C GLY A 27 89.43 23.44 -12.72
N LYS A 28 89.76 23.97 -13.89
CA LYS A 28 89.02 23.77 -15.13
C LYS A 28 88.89 22.26 -15.37
N ALA A 29 87.68 21.72 -15.23
CA ALA A 29 87.39 20.40 -15.78
C ALA A 29 87.28 20.55 -17.31
N PRO A 30 87.91 19.65 -18.07
CA PRO A 30 87.87 19.69 -19.52
C PRO A 30 86.42 19.51 -19.97
N LYS A 31 86.02 20.26 -21.00
CA LYS A 31 84.80 19.96 -21.75
C LYS A 31 84.90 18.48 -22.15
N LYS A 32 84.06 17.61 -21.54
CA LYS A 32 83.70 16.32 -22.16
C LYS A 32 83.34 16.64 -23.61
N THR A 33 84.01 15.98 -24.53
CA THR A 33 83.81 16.16 -25.97
C THR A 33 82.34 15.90 -26.28
N LYS A 34 81.76 16.67 -27.21
CA LYS A 34 80.32 16.62 -27.55
C LYS A 34 79.82 15.19 -27.85
N GLU A 35 80.70 14.33 -28.35
CA GLU A 35 80.46 12.90 -28.59
C GLU A 35 80.24 12.07 -27.33
N GLU A 36 81.03 12.23 -26.26
CA GLU A 36 80.89 11.40 -25.05
C GLU A 36 79.59 11.72 -24.29
N LEU A 37 79.12 12.97 -24.33
CA LEU A 37 77.85 13.39 -23.72
C LEU A 37 76.63 12.94 -24.55
N GLU A 38 76.83 12.78 -25.86
CA GLU A 38 75.81 12.31 -26.80
C GLU A 38 75.71 10.79 -26.79
N GLU A 39 76.83 10.08 -26.59
CA GLU A 39 76.88 8.64 -26.36
C GLU A 39 76.33 8.26 -24.98
N GLU A 40 76.63 9.02 -23.92
CA GLU A 40 76.04 8.86 -22.58
C GLU A 40 74.52 9.13 -22.60
N ARG A 41 74.05 10.14 -23.37
CA ARG A 41 72.62 10.40 -23.59
C ARG A 41 71.94 9.29 -24.39
N ARG A 42 72.62 8.73 -25.40
CA ARG A 42 72.12 7.58 -26.18
C ARG A 42 72.03 6.31 -25.34
N LEU A 43 73.01 6.03 -24.49
CA LEU A 43 72.96 4.91 -23.55
C LEU A 43 71.85 5.09 -22.50
N GLN A 44 71.63 6.31 -22.00
CA GLN A 44 70.52 6.62 -21.10
C GLN A 44 69.16 6.48 -21.78
N GLU A 45 69.00 6.95 -23.02
CA GLU A 45 67.77 6.78 -23.81
C GLU A 45 67.51 5.29 -24.13
N GLU A 46 68.55 4.50 -24.43
CA GLU A 46 68.44 3.07 -24.69
C GLU A 46 68.10 2.28 -23.40
N GLU A 47 68.70 2.64 -22.26
CA GLU A 47 68.38 2.05 -20.97
C GLU A 47 66.98 2.44 -20.48
N GLU A 48 66.56 3.69 -20.69
CA GLU A 48 65.22 4.16 -20.37
C GLU A 48 64.16 3.54 -21.30
N ALA A 49 64.47 3.36 -22.59
CA ALA A 49 63.62 2.62 -23.52
C ALA A 49 63.50 1.15 -23.11
N ARG A 50 64.61 0.51 -22.66
CA ARG A 50 64.60 -0.86 -22.15
C ARG A 50 63.77 -0.97 -20.87
N ARG A 51 63.86 0.01 -19.97
CA ARG A 51 63.03 0.10 -18.75
C ARG A 51 61.55 0.33 -19.04
N ARG A 52 61.21 1.21 -19.98
CA ARG A 52 59.81 1.46 -20.37
C ARG A 52 59.20 0.23 -21.05
N ALA A 53 59.96 -0.46 -21.91
CA ALA A 53 59.50 -1.71 -22.53
C ALA A 53 59.33 -2.83 -21.48
N GLU A 54 60.18 -2.89 -20.46
CA GLU A 54 60.03 -3.84 -19.35
C GLU A 54 58.83 -3.50 -18.44
N GLU A 55 58.62 -2.22 -18.11
CA GLU A 55 57.45 -1.74 -17.36
C GLU A 55 56.14 -1.97 -18.14
N GLU A 56 56.11 -1.73 -19.45
CA GLU A 56 54.96 -1.99 -20.32
C GLU A 56 54.65 -3.49 -20.41
N ARG A 57 55.68 -4.34 -20.53
CA ARG A 57 55.51 -5.80 -20.47
C ARG A 57 54.93 -6.26 -19.12
N ARG A 58 55.35 -5.66 -18.01
CA ARG A 58 54.79 -5.96 -16.68
C ARG A 58 53.33 -5.51 -16.55
N LEU A 59 52.98 -4.35 -17.09
CA LEU A 59 51.61 -3.82 -17.05
C LEU A 59 50.65 -4.64 -17.94
N GLU A 60 51.10 -5.06 -19.11
CA GLU A 60 50.37 -5.96 -20.02
C GLU A 60 50.11 -7.31 -19.35
N GLU A 61 51.12 -7.87 -18.67
CA GLU A 61 51.00 -9.13 -17.94
C GLU A 61 50.07 -9.02 -16.73
N GLU A 62 50.11 -7.91 -15.98
CA GLU A 62 49.17 -7.63 -14.90
C GLU A 62 47.72 -7.46 -15.42
N ARG A 63 47.52 -6.74 -16.53
CA ARG A 63 46.21 -6.62 -17.18
C ARG A 63 45.67 -7.98 -17.60
N ARG A 64 46.52 -8.81 -18.23
CA ARG A 64 46.15 -10.16 -18.65
C ARG A 64 45.82 -11.06 -17.45
N GLN A 65 46.52 -10.92 -16.33
CA GLN A 65 46.21 -11.63 -15.09
C GLN A 65 44.87 -11.19 -14.49
N ARG A 66 44.59 -9.88 -14.42
CA ARG A 66 43.31 -9.35 -13.95
C ARG A 66 42.14 -9.78 -14.83
N GLU A 67 42.29 -9.70 -16.16
CA GLU A 67 41.28 -10.16 -17.11
C GLU A 67 41.02 -11.66 -16.99
N ALA A 68 42.06 -12.48 -16.81
CA ALA A 68 41.93 -13.91 -16.59
C ALA A 68 41.25 -14.24 -15.24
N GLU A 69 41.57 -13.50 -14.18
CA GLU A 69 40.92 -13.65 -12.87
C GLU A 69 39.46 -13.22 -12.90
N GLU A 70 39.13 -12.10 -13.55
CA GLU A 70 37.75 -11.66 -13.76
C GLU A 70 36.98 -12.65 -14.65
N ALA A 71 37.58 -13.18 -15.71
CA ALA A 71 36.97 -14.20 -16.55
C ALA A 71 36.68 -15.47 -15.75
N ARG A 72 37.64 -15.94 -14.94
CA ARG A 72 37.46 -17.09 -14.04
C ARG A 72 36.34 -16.84 -13.04
N ARG A 73 36.28 -15.65 -12.44
CA ARG A 73 35.22 -15.28 -11.50
C ARG A 73 33.85 -15.23 -12.18
N ARG A 74 33.74 -14.66 -13.38
CA ARG A 74 32.49 -14.65 -14.17
C ARG A 74 32.04 -16.06 -14.53
N GLU A 75 32.97 -16.94 -14.89
CA GLU A 75 32.69 -18.34 -15.20
C GLU A 75 32.19 -19.09 -13.96
N GLU A 76 32.82 -18.89 -12.81
CA GLU A 76 32.39 -19.48 -11.54
C GLU A 76 31.00 -18.96 -11.10
N GLU A 77 30.76 -17.64 -11.20
CA GLU A 77 29.44 -17.03 -10.94
C GLU A 77 28.37 -17.54 -11.93
N ALA A 78 28.72 -17.75 -13.21
CA ALA A 78 27.82 -18.32 -14.20
C ALA A 78 27.49 -19.79 -13.88
N LYS A 79 28.50 -20.58 -13.49
CA LYS A 79 28.33 -21.97 -13.08
C LYS A 79 27.46 -22.10 -11.83
N ASN A 80 27.69 -21.24 -10.82
CA ASN A 80 26.88 -21.21 -9.61
C ASN A 80 25.43 -20.81 -9.89
N ARG A 81 25.21 -19.82 -10.78
CA ARG A 81 23.85 -19.45 -11.22
C ARG A 81 23.15 -20.59 -11.98
N ALA A 82 23.87 -21.29 -12.85
CA ALA A 82 23.32 -22.42 -13.59
C ALA A 82 22.92 -23.57 -12.64
N ALA A 83 23.78 -23.92 -11.68
CA ALA A 83 23.48 -24.91 -10.66
C ALA A 83 22.29 -24.50 -9.76
N GLU A 84 22.19 -23.23 -9.37
CA GLU A 84 21.05 -22.73 -8.60
C GLU A 84 19.74 -22.81 -9.40
N LEU A 85 19.76 -22.41 -10.68
CA LEU A 85 18.59 -22.52 -11.56
C LEU A 85 18.14 -23.97 -11.74
N GLU A 86 19.07 -24.92 -11.87
CA GLU A 86 18.76 -26.34 -11.95
C GLU A 86 18.14 -26.88 -10.65
N ARG A 87 18.67 -26.46 -9.49
CA ARG A 87 18.05 -26.78 -8.19
C ARG A 87 16.64 -26.23 -8.08
N LEU A 88 16.43 -24.96 -8.46
CA LEU A 88 15.11 -24.33 -8.41
C LEU A 88 14.13 -24.98 -9.40
N ALA A 89 14.58 -25.37 -10.59
CA ALA A 89 13.75 -26.07 -11.56
C ALA A 89 13.30 -27.44 -11.04
N THR A 90 14.22 -28.21 -10.42
CA THR A 90 13.88 -29.51 -9.83
C THR A 90 12.94 -29.37 -8.62
N GLU A 91 13.14 -28.37 -7.75
CA GLU A 91 12.22 -28.05 -6.66
C GLU A 91 10.83 -27.64 -7.17
N HIS A 92 10.77 -26.81 -8.22
CA HIS A 92 9.52 -26.43 -8.86
C HIS A 92 8.79 -27.65 -9.43
N ASP A 93 9.48 -28.49 -10.20
CA ASP A 93 8.88 -29.67 -10.82
C ASP A 93 8.41 -30.69 -9.79
N ALA A 94 9.14 -30.85 -8.68
CA ALA A 94 8.73 -31.69 -7.56
C ALA A 94 7.45 -31.20 -6.88
N THR A 95 7.21 -29.89 -6.83
CA THR A 95 6.05 -29.29 -6.16
C THR A 95 4.88 -28.99 -7.08
N LYS A 96 5.11 -28.92 -8.40
CA LYS A 96 4.13 -28.54 -9.42
C LYS A 96 2.84 -29.34 -9.33
N LEU A 97 2.92 -30.67 -9.25
CA LEU A 97 1.73 -31.53 -9.23
C LEU A 97 0.90 -31.36 -7.94
N ASP A 98 1.55 -31.09 -6.80
CA ASP A 98 0.84 -30.78 -5.55
C ASP A 98 0.15 -29.41 -5.62
N LEU A 99 0.81 -28.40 -6.21
CA LEU A 99 0.21 -27.08 -6.43
C LEU A 99 -1.00 -27.16 -7.37
N GLU A 100 -0.87 -27.89 -8.47
CA GLU A 100 -1.99 -28.15 -9.41
C GLU A 100 -3.14 -28.88 -8.70
N GLY A 101 -2.83 -29.88 -7.88
CA GLY A 101 -3.83 -30.58 -7.06
C GLY A 101 -4.52 -29.67 -6.04
N LYS A 102 -3.78 -28.76 -5.40
CA LYS A 102 -4.34 -27.74 -4.49
C LYS A 102 -5.25 -26.76 -5.24
N ALA A 103 -4.82 -26.29 -6.41
CA ALA A 103 -5.61 -25.39 -7.25
C ALA A 103 -6.93 -26.04 -7.70
N HIS A 104 -6.89 -27.32 -8.09
CA HIS A 104 -8.10 -28.06 -8.46
C HIS A 104 -9.07 -28.21 -7.29
N ARG A 105 -8.58 -28.62 -6.10
CA ARG A 105 -9.41 -28.72 -4.89
C ARG A 105 -10.02 -27.38 -4.50
N LEU A 106 -9.25 -26.29 -4.60
CA LEU A 106 -9.76 -24.95 -4.34
C LEU A 106 -10.89 -24.59 -5.32
N ALA A 107 -10.70 -24.86 -6.61
CA ALA A 107 -11.73 -24.62 -7.63
C ALA A 107 -13.01 -25.42 -7.36
N ASP A 108 -12.90 -26.68 -6.95
CA ASP A 108 -14.05 -27.52 -6.58
C ASP A 108 -14.82 -26.96 -5.39
N ILE A 109 -14.10 -26.55 -4.34
CA ILE A 109 -14.70 -25.94 -3.15
C ILE A 109 -15.43 -24.66 -3.54
N LEU A 110 -14.78 -23.74 -4.25
CA LEU A 110 -15.37 -22.46 -4.64
C LEU A 110 -16.60 -22.65 -5.54
N ARG A 111 -16.56 -23.62 -6.47
CA ARG A 111 -17.71 -24.00 -7.29
C ARG A 111 -18.88 -24.49 -6.44
N SER A 112 -18.64 -25.43 -5.53
CA SER A 112 -19.71 -25.97 -4.67
C SER A 112 -20.34 -24.91 -3.77
N GLN A 113 -19.53 -23.97 -3.25
CA GLN A 113 -20.02 -22.85 -2.45
C GLN A 113 -20.82 -21.85 -3.29
N LYS A 114 -20.39 -21.58 -4.52
CA LYS A 114 -21.13 -20.74 -5.46
C LYS A 114 -22.49 -21.37 -5.79
N GLU A 115 -22.52 -22.64 -6.17
CA GLU A 115 -23.77 -23.36 -6.50
C GLU A 115 -24.76 -23.34 -5.33
N ALA A 116 -24.29 -23.56 -4.10
CA ALA A 116 -25.13 -23.46 -2.91
C ALA A 116 -25.74 -22.06 -2.73
N ARG A 117 -24.93 -21.00 -2.89
CA ARG A 117 -25.42 -19.62 -2.79
C ARG A 117 -26.37 -19.24 -3.92
N ASP A 118 -26.06 -19.64 -5.15
CA ASP A 118 -26.91 -19.39 -6.31
C ASP A 118 -28.27 -20.07 -6.11
N TRP A 119 -28.28 -21.25 -5.47
CA TRP A 119 -29.51 -21.94 -5.09
C TRP A 119 -30.28 -21.22 -3.98
N ASP A 120 -29.61 -20.74 -2.94
CA ASP A 120 -30.25 -19.95 -1.87
C ASP A 120 -30.87 -18.66 -2.43
N LYS A 121 -30.16 -17.97 -3.33
CA LYS A 121 -30.67 -16.77 -4.04
C LYS A 121 -31.88 -17.09 -4.89
N TYR A 122 -31.83 -18.19 -5.65
CA TYR A 122 -32.95 -18.66 -6.46
C TYR A 122 -34.20 -18.92 -5.60
N LEU A 123 -34.04 -19.57 -4.45
CA LEU A 123 -35.14 -19.83 -3.51
C LEU A 123 -35.68 -18.57 -2.85
N ALA A 124 -34.83 -17.60 -2.52
CA ALA A 124 -35.23 -16.35 -1.91
C ALA A 124 -36.10 -15.48 -2.83
N CYS A 125 -36.06 -15.69 -4.15
CA CYS A 125 -36.78 -14.89 -5.15
C CYS A 125 -36.50 -13.38 -5.04
N GLU A 126 -35.34 -12.99 -4.49
CA GLU A 126 -35.01 -11.59 -4.30
C GLU A 126 -34.26 -11.04 -5.52
N PRO A 127 -34.69 -9.91 -6.10
CA PRO A 127 -34.01 -9.26 -7.22
C PRO A 127 -32.77 -8.50 -6.73
N HIS A 128 -31.76 -9.22 -6.25
CA HIS A 128 -30.45 -8.66 -5.92
C HIS A 128 -29.54 -8.63 -7.15
N PRO A 129 -28.72 -7.58 -7.33
CA PRO A 129 -27.72 -7.57 -8.40
C PRO A 129 -26.72 -8.71 -8.22
N ASP A 130 -26.25 -9.29 -9.32
CA ASP A 130 -25.11 -10.21 -9.26
C ASP A 130 -23.83 -9.42 -8.99
N ALA A 131 -23.25 -9.60 -7.80
CA ALA A 131 -22.01 -8.96 -7.38
C ALA A 131 -20.78 -9.36 -8.22
N GLN A 132 -20.86 -10.43 -9.04
CA GLN A 132 -19.82 -10.79 -10.00
C GLN A 132 -19.95 -10.03 -11.33
N VAL A 133 -21.11 -9.45 -11.61
CA VAL A 133 -21.43 -8.79 -12.88
C VAL A 133 -21.42 -7.27 -12.68
N GLU A 134 -20.40 -6.62 -13.22
CA GLU A 134 -20.24 -5.16 -13.10
C GLU A 134 -21.46 -4.39 -13.64
N GLY A 135 -22.09 -4.88 -14.72
CA GLY A 135 -23.29 -4.26 -15.30
C GLY A 135 -24.48 -4.24 -14.35
N ASP A 136 -24.69 -5.32 -13.60
CA ASP A 136 -25.78 -5.45 -12.63
C ASP A 136 -25.52 -4.53 -11.44
N MET A 137 -24.27 -4.48 -10.96
CA MET A 137 -23.85 -3.56 -9.91
C MET A 137 -24.06 -2.10 -10.30
N ASN A 138 -23.68 -1.71 -11.52
CA ASN A 138 -23.91 -0.35 -12.01
C ASN A 138 -25.40 -0.04 -12.16
N SER A 139 -26.21 -1.01 -12.60
CA SER A 139 -27.66 -0.85 -12.72
C SER A 139 -28.31 -0.65 -11.35
N PHE A 140 -27.90 -1.42 -10.34
CA PHE A 140 -28.32 -1.25 -8.96
C PHE A 140 -27.98 0.15 -8.43
N LEU A 141 -26.73 0.61 -8.64
CA LEU A 141 -26.31 1.94 -8.20
C LEU A 141 -27.09 3.07 -8.90
N ASN A 142 -27.42 2.91 -10.17
CA ASN A 142 -28.25 3.88 -10.89
C ASN A 142 -29.68 3.88 -10.37
N SER A 143 -30.26 2.71 -10.09
CA SER A 143 -31.58 2.61 -9.46
C SER A 143 -31.62 3.29 -8.10
N TRP A 144 -30.56 3.12 -7.30
CA TRP A 144 -30.43 3.77 -5.99
C TRP A 144 -30.44 5.29 -6.08
N LEU A 145 -29.75 5.86 -7.08
CA LEU A 145 -29.68 7.31 -7.27
C LEU A 145 -31.01 7.93 -7.69
N LEU A 146 -31.91 7.13 -8.26
CA LEU A 146 -33.26 7.56 -8.66
C LEU A 146 -34.27 7.48 -7.52
N ASP A 147 -33.96 6.75 -6.44
CA ASP A 147 -34.82 6.63 -5.27
C ASP A 147 -34.64 7.85 -4.35
N ASP A 148 -35.62 8.75 -4.38
CA ASP A 148 -35.69 9.97 -3.59
C ASP A 148 -36.55 9.82 -2.31
N SER A 149 -36.87 8.59 -1.89
CA SER A 149 -37.67 8.37 -0.68
C SER A 149 -36.98 8.95 0.55
N VAL A 150 -37.77 9.72 1.30
CA VAL A 150 -37.42 10.37 2.57
C VAL A 150 -38.10 9.71 3.77
N ASP A 151 -38.99 8.74 3.54
CA ASP A 151 -39.62 7.98 4.61
C ASP A 151 -38.59 7.12 5.32
N LEU A 152 -38.61 7.13 6.66
CA LEU A 152 -37.60 6.44 7.46
C LEU A 152 -37.71 4.91 7.33
N GLY A 153 -38.91 4.38 7.09
CA GLY A 153 -39.16 2.97 6.80
C GLY A 153 -38.49 2.55 5.50
N ASP A 154 -38.86 3.22 4.41
CA ASP A 154 -38.32 2.98 3.07
C ASP A 154 -36.80 3.15 3.01
N VAL A 155 -36.26 4.21 3.61
CA VAL A 155 -34.81 4.48 3.67
C VAL A 155 -34.09 3.36 4.41
N THR A 156 -34.65 2.86 5.51
CA THR A 156 -34.07 1.75 6.27
C THR A 156 -34.07 0.47 5.45
N ALA A 157 -35.18 0.15 4.78
CA ALA A 157 -35.29 -1.04 3.92
C ALA A 157 -34.32 -0.97 2.73
N ALA A 158 -34.21 0.19 2.08
CA ALA A 158 -33.23 0.40 1.02
C ALA A 158 -31.80 0.19 1.55
N CYS A 159 -31.45 0.81 2.69
CA CYS A 159 -30.11 0.63 3.28
C CYS A 159 -29.82 -0.82 3.67
N ASP A 160 -30.82 -1.56 4.15
CA ASP A 160 -30.72 -2.99 4.45
C ASP A 160 -30.34 -3.78 3.20
N ASN A 161 -31.06 -3.54 2.08
CA ASN A 161 -30.79 -4.16 0.79
C ASN A 161 -29.38 -3.82 0.28
N ALA A 162 -28.96 -2.56 0.37
CA ALA A 162 -27.60 -2.16 -0.01
C ALA A 162 -26.52 -2.87 0.81
N LEU A 163 -26.74 -3.10 2.12
CA LEU A 163 -25.81 -3.85 2.96
C LEU A 163 -25.81 -5.36 2.67
N GLN A 164 -26.92 -5.93 2.19
CA GLN A 164 -26.92 -7.29 1.64
C GLN A 164 -26.02 -7.38 0.40
N VAL A 165 -26.12 -6.42 -0.52
CA VAL A 165 -25.25 -6.35 -1.70
C VAL A 165 -23.77 -6.21 -1.31
N VAL A 166 -23.46 -5.40 -0.27
CA VAL A 166 -22.09 -5.32 0.28
C VAL A 166 -21.62 -6.68 0.80
N THR A 167 -22.49 -7.45 1.46
CA THR A 167 -22.16 -8.79 1.96
C THR A 167 -21.81 -9.74 0.80
N ASP A 168 -22.53 -9.65 -0.32
CA ASP A 168 -22.22 -10.41 -1.53
C ASP A 168 -20.90 -9.97 -2.17
N LEU A 169 -20.62 -8.67 -2.24
CA LEU A 169 -19.34 -8.16 -2.74
C LEU A 169 -18.16 -8.61 -1.86
N VAL A 170 -18.32 -8.66 -0.54
CA VAL A 170 -17.30 -9.17 0.38
C VAL A 170 -17.03 -10.65 0.11
N TYR A 171 -18.09 -11.44 -0.14
CA TYR A 171 -17.93 -12.84 -0.51
C TYR A 171 -17.21 -13.04 -1.85
N VAL A 172 -17.59 -12.27 -2.88
CA VAL A 172 -16.89 -12.29 -4.18
C VAL A 172 -15.43 -11.89 -4.03
N SER A 173 -15.14 -10.85 -3.25
CA SER A 173 -13.77 -10.39 -2.95
C SER A 173 -12.93 -11.44 -2.22
N ALA A 174 -13.52 -12.17 -1.26
CA ALA A 174 -12.85 -13.25 -0.56
C ALA A 174 -12.47 -14.40 -1.51
N ASN A 175 -13.38 -14.77 -2.41
CA ASN A 175 -13.12 -15.79 -3.43
C ASN A 175 -12.05 -15.33 -4.43
N ALA A 176 -12.11 -14.08 -4.88
CA ALA A 176 -11.11 -13.47 -5.76
C ALA A 176 -9.72 -13.45 -5.11
N THR A 177 -9.66 -13.14 -3.81
CA THR A 177 -8.41 -13.18 -3.03
C THR A 177 -7.84 -14.62 -2.98
N ALA A 178 -8.70 -15.62 -2.79
CA ALA A 178 -8.27 -17.02 -2.76
C ALA A 178 -7.70 -17.50 -4.11
N THR A 179 -8.19 -16.98 -5.24
CA THR A 179 -7.70 -17.27 -6.59
C THR A 179 -6.64 -16.29 -7.09
N ASN A 180 -6.18 -15.36 -6.24
CA ASN A 180 -5.23 -14.31 -6.57
C ASN A 180 -5.68 -13.39 -7.72
N ASP A 181 -6.99 -13.20 -7.88
CA ASP A 181 -7.60 -12.25 -8.81
C ASP A 181 -7.64 -10.85 -8.17
N THR A 182 -6.53 -10.14 -8.36
CA THR A 182 -6.36 -8.78 -7.81
C THR A 182 -7.27 -7.75 -8.48
N ALA A 183 -7.65 -7.95 -9.75
CA ALA A 183 -8.50 -7.03 -10.47
C ALA A 183 -9.93 -7.05 -9.90
N LEU A 184 -10.49 -8.25 -9.73
CA LEU A 184 -11.82 -8.43 -9.16
C LEU A 184 -11.86 -7.99 -7.68
N THR A 185 -10.82 -8.31 -6.90
CA THR A 185 -10.71 -7.87 -5.50
C THR A 185 -10.76 -6.33 -5.39
N ASN A 186 -10.00 -5.62 -6.24
CA ASN A 186 -10.01 -4.16 -6.27
C ASN A 186 -11.37 -3.60 -6.71
N GLN A 187 -11.99 -4.21 -7.72
CA GLN A 187 -13.32 -3.81 -8.20
C GLN A 187 -14.38 -3.94 -7.09
N CYS A 188 -14.40 -5.07 -6.37
CA CYS A 188 -15.30 -5.24 -5.23
C CYS A 188 -15.07 -4.17 -4.16
N SER A 189 -13.81 -3.84 -3.84
CA SER A 189 -13.49 -2.79 -2.87
C SER A 189 -14.04 -1.42 -3.29
N ILE A 190 -13.96 -1.07 -4.58
CA ILE A 190 -14.50 0.19 -5.11
C ILE A 190 -16.02 0.22 -4.97
N PHE A 191 -16.71 -0.87 -5.30
CA PHE A 191 -18.15 -0.94 -5.15
C PHE A 191 -18.61 -0.89 -3.70
N ILE A 192 -17.92 -1.60 -2.79
CA ILE A 192 -18.21 -1.56 -1.36
C ILE A 192 -18.12 -0.13 -0.83
N ASP A 193 -17.01 0.57 -1.11
CA ASP A 193 -16.80 1.96 -0.65
C ASP A 193 -17.88 2.90 -1.23
N LYS A 194 -18.24 2.71 -2.51
CA LYS A 194 -19.29 3.50 -3.16
C LYS A 194 -20.66 3.27 -2.50
N ILE A 195 -21.06 2.02 -2.27
CA ILE A 195 -22.35 1.70 -1.64
C ILE A 195 -22.41 2.22 -0.21
N GLN A 196 -21.35 2.02 0.59
CA GLN A 196 -21.30 2.52 1.96
C GLN A 196 -21.46 4.05 2.03
N ARG A 197 -20.81 4.77 1.11
CA ARG A 197 -20.98 6.22 1.00
C ARG A 197 -22.42 6.61 0.65
N MET A 198 -23.01 5.94 -0.34
CA MET A 198 -24.39 6.20 -0.78
C MET A 198 -25.42 5.89 0.30
N VAL A 199 -25.20 4.85 1.12
CA VAL A 199 -26.03 4.56 2.30
C VAL A 199 -25.99 5.72 3.28
N HIS A 200 -24.80 6.24 3.60
CA HIS A 200 -24.67 7.40 4.48
C HIS A 200 -25.34 8.65 3.90
N GLU A 201 -25.13 8.93 2.62
CA GLU A 201 -25.75 10.06 1.93
C GLU A 201 -27.29 9.98 1.94
N LYS A 202 -27.88 8.79 1.73
CA LYS A 202 -29.33 8.60 1.77
C LYS A 202 -29.91 8.81 3.16
N ILE A 203 -29.24 8.28 4.19
CA ILE A 203 -29.63 8.50 5.59
C ILE A 203 -29.54 9.99 5.94
N ASP A 204 -28.47 10.67 5.52
CA ASP A 204 -28.29 12.11 5.72
C ASP A 204 -29.37 12.94 5.01
N PHE A 205 -29.67 12.61 3.75
CA PHE A 205 -30.72 13.28 2.97
C PHE A 205 -32.09 13.13 3.63
N ALA A 206 -32.48 11.90 3.98
CA ALA A 206 -33.76 11.65 4.65
C ALA A 206 -33.83 12.33 6.02
N THR A 207 -32.75 12.27 6.81
CA THR A 207 -32.69 12.96 8.11
C THR A 207 -32.84 14.47 7.94
N ALA A 208 -32.16 15.08 6.96
CA ALA A 208 -32.25 16.50 6.69
C ALA A 208 -33.67 16.91 6.29
N HIS A 209 -34.32 16.10 5.44
CA HIS A 209 -35.72 16.31 5.06
C HIS A 209 -36.65 16.25 6.28
N ILE A 210 -36.55 15.21 7.10
CA ILE A 210 -37.37 15.07 8.32
C ILE A 210 -37.14 16.26 9.27
N LEU A 211 -35.90 16.74 9.41
CA LEU A 211 -35.59 17.91 10.24
C LEU A 211 -36.20 19.20 9.69
N GLN A 212 -36.21 19.37 8.36
CA GLN A 212 -36.76 20.55 7.70
C GLN A 212 -38.28 20.64 7.86
N TYR A 213 -38.98 19.50 7.84
CA TYR A 213 -40.43 19.39 7.94
C TYR A 213 -40.88 18.80 9.28
N ALA A 214 -40.06 18.95 10.33
CA ALA A 214 -40.26 18.26 11.61
C ALA A 214 -41.59 18.61 12.29
N ASP A 215 -42.12 19.81 12.06
CA ASP A 215 -43.43 20.24 12.55
C ASP A 215 -44.58 19.38 12.00
N GLU A 216 -44.47 18.88 10.77
CA GLU A 216 -45.46 17.98 10.14
C GLU A 216 -45.52 16.61 10.83
N TYR A 217 -44.45 16.22 11.53
CA TYR A 217 -44.36 14.95 12.27
C TYR A 217 -44.75 15.09 13.75
N THR A 218 -45.17 16.28 14.20
CA THR A 218 -45.67 16.45 15.56
C THR A 218 -47.16 16.16 15.66
N ASP A 219 -47.55 15.41 16.68
CA ASP A 219 -48.97 15.29 17.06
C ASP A 219 -49.31 16.33 18.13
N THR A 220 -50.57 16.73 18.22
CA THR A 220 -51.11 17.62 19.25
C THR A 220 -50.78 17.16 20.68
N ASN A 221 -50.56 15.86 20.90
CA ASN A 221 -50.16 15.29 22.19
C ASN A 221 -48.63 15.22 22.42
N SER A 222 -47.79 15.43 21.39
CA SER A 222 -46.35 15.11 21.45
C SER A 222 -45.46 16.15 22.13
N ARG A 223 -46.04 17.15 22.82
CA ARG A 223 -45.32 18.24 23.52
C ARG A 223 -44.26 18.94 22.65
N SER A 224 -44.50 19.05 21.34
CA SER A 224 -43.55 19.63 20.36
C SER A 224 -42.25 18.83 20.23
N GLU A 225 -42.35 17.52 20.37
CA GLU A 225 -41.28 16.58 20.08
C GLU A 225 -41.68 15.62 18.97
N VAL A 226 -40.69 15.19 18.20
CA VAL A 226 -40.80 14.14 17.20
C VAL A 226 -39.93 12.98 17.63
N LYS A 227 -40.46 11.76 17.52
CA LYS A 227 -39.71 10.54 17.76
C LYS A 227 -40.05 9.55 16.66
N MET A 228 -39.04 9.18 15.87
CA MET A 228 -39.17 8.23 14.77
C MET A 228 -38.13 7.13 14.94
N VAL A 229 -38.53 5.92 14.58
CA VAL A 229 -37.67 4.74 14.65
C VAL A 229 -38.00 3.84 13.49
N SER A 230 -36.96 3.25 12.90
CA SER A 230 -37.08 2.22 11.89
C SER A 230 -35.91 1.26 12.05
N ALA A 231 -36.20 -0.03 12.03
CA ALA A 231 -35.22 -1.08 12.25
C ALA A 231 -35.46 -2.24 11.30
N SER A 232 -34.39 -2.69 10.65
CA SER A 232 -34.31 -3.91 9.85
C SER A 232 -33.24 -4.83 10.44
N ASN A 233 -32.78 -5.81 9.65
CA ASN A 233 -31.77 -6.78 10.07
C ASN A 233 -30.40 -6.13 10.30
N TRP A 234 -29.90 -5.37 9.32
CA TRP A 234 -28.58 -4.75 9.34
C TRP A 234 -28.60 -3.25 9.65
N VAL A 235 -29.75 -2.58 9.51
CA VAL A 235 -29.87 -1.13 9.66
C VAL A 235 -30.87 -0.77 10.76
N LYS A 236 -30.49 0.18 11.61
CA LYS A 236 -31.27 0.61 12.76
C LYS A 236 -31.16 2.12 12.89
N LEU A 237 -32.24 2.84 12.58
CA LEU A 237 -32.28 4.29 12.60
C LEU A 237 -33.26 4.81 13.65
N GLY A 238 -32.80 5.76 14.45
CA GLY A 238 -33.62 6.48 15.42
C GLY A 238 -33.43 7.97 15.30
N LEU A 239 -34.52 8.73 15.36
CA LEU A 239 -34.49 10.17 15.37
C LEU A 239 -35.37 10.70 16.50
N TRP A 240 -34.81 11.58 17.32
CA TRP A 240 -35.58 12.36 18.29
C TRP A 240 -35.30 13.85 18.07
N ILE A 241 -36.36 14.63 17.94
CA ILE A 241 -36.28 16.07 17.67
C ILE A 241 -37.07 16.79 18.75
N ASN A 242 -36.44 17.79 19.36
CA ASN A 242 -37.07 18.70 20.30
C ASN A 242 -37.29 20.06 19.62
N LEU A 243 -38.51 20.34 19.18
CA LEU A 243 -38.79 21.57 18.43
C LEU A 243 -38.95 22.79 19.33
N LEU A 244 -39.51 22.59 20.53
CA LEU A 244 -39.62 23.64 21.53
C LEU A 244 -38.82 23.29 22.77
N ALA A 245 -37.94 24.20 23.17
CA ALA A 245 -37.15 24.16 24.40
C ALA A 245 -38.03 24.28 25.67
N LYS A 246 -38.91 23.32 25.91
CA LYS A 246 -39.87 23.30 27.02
C LYS A 246 -39.63 22.06 27.88
N GLY A 247 -38.64 22.15 28.77
CA GLY A 247 -38.36 21.10 29.76
C GLY A 247 -37.69 21.64 31.00
N SER A 248 -38.17 21.23 32.17
CA SER A 248 -37.65 21.70 33.47
C SER A 248 -36.83 20.64 34.22
N ARG A 249 -36.76 19.41 33.70
CA ARG A 249 -36.14 18.24 34.33
C ARG A 249 -35.39 17.41 33.29
N ASN A 250 -34.51 16.52 33.76
CA ASN A 250 -33.90 15.50 32.92
C ASN A 250 -34.98 14.61 32.29
N LYS A 251 -34.71 14.10 31.10
CA LYS A 251 -35.64 13.29 30.32
C LYS A 251 -34.94 12.06 29.79
N ARG A 252 -35.59 10.92 29.96
CA ARG A 252 -35.19 9.67 29.31
C ARG A 252 -35.91 9.54 27.97
N VAL A 253 -35.16 9.26 26.91
CA VAL A 253 -35.66 8.93 25.57
C VAL A 253 -35.32 7.48 25.28
N ASP A 254 -36.35 6.64 25.14
CA ASP A 254 -36.20 5.19 24.97
C ASP A 254 -36.56 4.76 23.54
N PHE A 255 -35.60 4.21 22.80
CA PHE A 255 -35.81 3.55 21.51
C PHE A 255 -35.78 2.04 21.70
N THR A 256 -36.89 1.46 22.15
CA THR A 256 -36.99 0.03 22.45
C THR A 256 -36.62 -0.85 21.25
N GLU A 257 -37.05 -0.47 20.04
CA GLU A 257 -36.75 -1.20 18.79
C GLU A 257 -35.25 -1.19 18.44
N LEU A 258 -34.52 -0.15 18.85
CA LEU A 258 -33.06 -0.06 18.68
C LEU A 258 -32.31 -0.71 19.84
N GLY A 259 -32.99 -0.98 20.97
CA GLY A 259 -32.36 -1.39 22.21
C GLY A 259 -31.54 -0.27 22.88
N ILE A 260 -31.85 1.00 22.59
CA ILE A 260 -31.09 2.17 23.04
C ILE A 260 -31.97 3.03 23.96
N SER A 261 -31.40 3.48 25.07
CA SER A 261 -31.99 4.46 25.99
C SER A 261 -31.00 5.58 26.23
N VAL A 262 -31.46 6.84 26.20
CA VAL A 262 -30.62 8.00 26.48
C VAL A 262 -31.25 8.88 27.55
N ASP A 263 -30.49 9.17 28.59
CA ASP A 263 -30.85 10.16 29.61
C ASP A 263 -30.29 11.53 29.26
N LEU A 264 -31.18 12.46 28.90
CA LEU A 264 -30.83 13.82 28.53
C LEU A 264 -30.86 14.73 29.76
N PRO A 265 -29.78 15.48 30.02
CA PRO A 265 -29.79 16.47 31.09
C PRO A 265 -30.71 17.63 30.74
N LYS A 266 -31.24 18.31 31.76
CA LYS A 266 -32.08 19.52 31.60
C LYS A 266 -31.49 20.54 30.62
N ALA A 267 -30.17 20.75 30.67
CA ALA A 267 -29.49 21.71 29.80
C ALA A 267 -29.70 21.43 28.30
N ALA A 268 -29.76 20.15 27.91
CA ALA A 268 -30.01 19.74 26.52
C ALA A 268 -31.50 19.91 26.15
N ILE A 269 -32.42 19.54 27.04
CA ILE A 269 -33.87 19.61 26.78
C ILE A 269 -34.37 21.07 26.71
N MET A 270 -33.67 22.00 27.35
CA MET A 270 -33.93 23.44 27.22
C MET A 270 -33.40 24.05 25.91
N GLN A 271 -32.96 23.24 24.95
CA GLN A 271 -32.53 23.69 23.62
C GLN A 271 -33.39 23.03 22.54
N SER A 272 -33.57 23.72 21.41
CA SER A 272 -34.05 23.05 20.21
C SER A 272 -32.88 22.26 19.62
N LEU A 273 -33.03 20.94 19.57
CA LEU A 273 -31.98 20.03 19.11
C LEU A 273 -32.58 18.76 18.53
N ALA A 274 -31.79 18.05 17.75
CA ALA A 274 -32.11 16.72 17.25
C ALA A 274 -30.99 15.73 17.57
N LEU A 275 -31.37 14.49 17.84
CA LEU A 275 -30.49 13.36 18.08
C LEU A 275 -30.81 12.28 17.08
N ARG A 276 -29.79 11.85 16.32
CA ARG A 276 -29.86 10.72 15.42
C ARG A 276 -29.03 9.56 15.96
N PHE A 277 -29.61 8.37 15.95
CA PHE A 277 -29.01 7.10 16.29
C PHE A 277 -28.95 6.27 15.00
N LYS A 278 -27.78 5.71 14.70
CA LYS A 278 -27.52 4.87 13.53
C LYS A 278 -26.51 3.78 13.89
#